data_AF-A0A022Q2R4-F1
#
_entry.id   AF-A0A022Q2R4-F1
#
_cell.length_a   1.000
_cell.length_b   1.000
_cell.length_c   1.000
_cell.angle_alpha   90.00
_cell.angle_beta   90.00
_cell.angle_gamma   90.00
#
_symmetry.space_group_name_H-M   'P 1'
#
loop_
_entity.id
_entity.type
_entity.pdbx_description
1 polymer ?
#
loop_
_entity_poly.entity_id
_entity_poly.type
_entity_poly.pdbx_seq_one_letter_code
_entity_poly.pdbx_strand_id
1 'polypeptide(L)'
;CYDVVWVHFICSSFSNRYSLSDLPFFGAALIDRLESMSFMKGDLLSKTRKLVKGFAKSEPLWLKAMEKAPPATFPRAESKVKPISFPEDTYVNKFFQKHPDSKFEDAIKISGFNPPSARVFAWRVLELKEQGVADDEAMAVADMEYRAERKSKKKAYARLKQIARLQGKRPPPNPYPSAIKEIQAEERKFVRDRFNNPDTFRIVNKLKQDKAIEMIERRGFTGQ
;
A
#
# COMPACT_ATOMS: atom_id res chain seq x y z
N CYS A 1 -19.08 -6.65 16.91
CA CYS A 1 -19.40 -5.80 18.06
C CYS A 1 -18.13 -5.05 18.41
N TYR A 2 -17.89 -3.96 17.70
CA TYR A 2 -18.28 -2.59 18.06
C TYR A 2 -17.40 -2.07 19.19
N ASP A 3 -16.38 -1.30 18.82
CA ASP A 3 -15.84 -0.19 19.60
C ASP A 3 -14.96 0.68 18.68
N VAL A 4 -15.63 1.39 17.76
CA VAL A 4 -15.10 2.58 17.07
C VAL A 4 -16.24 3.58 16.96
N VAL A 5 -16.75 4.05 18.09
CA VAL A 5 -17.74 5.15 18.12
C VAL A 5 -17.50 5.97 19.38
N TRP A 6 -16.45 6.77 19.46
CA TRP A 6 -16.34 7.82 20.49
C TRP A 6 -15.43 9.00 20.13
N VAL A 7 -15.28 9.31 18.84
CA VAL A 7 -14.50 10.50 18.41
C VAL A 7 -15.35 11.54 17.67
N HIS A 8 -16.67 11.34 17.56
CA HIS A 8 -17.51 12.19 16.72
C HIS A 8 -18.49 13.13 17.45
N PHE A 9 -18.36 13.38 18.76
CA PHE A 9 -19.39 14.12 19.49
C PHE A 9 -18.98 15.29 20.38
N ILE A 10 -17.83 15.94 20.17
CA ILE A 10 -17.57 17.23 20.83
C ILE A 10 -16.89 18.19 19.86
N CYS A 11 -17.57 18.51 18.76
CA CYS A 11 -17.18 19.64 17.92
C CYS A 11 -18.40 20.31 17.28
N SER A 12 -19.35 20.72 18.13
CA SER A 12 -20.23 21.84 17.83
C SER A 12 -20.93 22.28 19.10
N SER A 13 -20.94 23.60 19.30
CA SER A 13 -21.63 24.33 20.37
C SER A 13 -20.82 24.51 21.66
N PHE A 14 -19.88 25.45 21.64
CA PHE A 14 -19.97 26.57 22.60
C PHE A 14 -19.14 27.75 22.09
N SER A 15 -19.85 28.74 21.57
CA SER A 15 -19.32 30.06 21.28
C SER A 15 -19.37 30.90 22.56
N ASN A 16 -18.34 31.74 22.71
CA ASN A 16 -18.33 33.03 23.39
C ASN A 16 -18.06 33.15 24.90
N ARG A 17 -17.26 34.20 25.17
CA ARG A 17 -16.83 34.82 26.44
C ARG A 17 -15.65 34.07 27.07
N TYR A 18 -14.42 34.58 27.05
CA TYR A 18 -13.97 35.90 27.48
C TYR A 18 -12.76 36.42 26.68
N SER A 19 -12.70 37.74 26.53
CA SER A 19 -11.61 38.52 25.92
C SER A 19 -10.34 38.44 26.76
N LEU A 20 -9.24 38.08 26.11
CA LEU A 20 -7.90 38.07 26.69
C LEU A 20 -7.24 39.46 26.61
N SER A 21 -7.97 40.50 27.03
CA SER A 21 -7.50 41.90 27.02
C SER A 21 -7.13 42.44 28.39
N ASP A 22 -7.14 41.62 29.44
CA ASP A 22 -6.75 42.03 30.78
C ASP A 22 -5.57 41.18 31.25
N LEU A 23 -4.36 41.72 31.12
CA LEU A 23 -3.32 41.80 32.16
C LEU A 23 -1.99 42.36 31.58
N PRO A 24 -1.20 43.08 32.41
CA PRO A 24 -0.36 44.18 31.96
C PRO A 24 1.05 43.78 31.51
N PHE A 25 1.45 44.32 30.36
CA PHE A 25 2.59 45.22 30.22
C PHE A 25 3.85 44.93 31.07
N PHE A 26 4.51 43.78 30.95
CA PHE A 26 5.95 43.66 31.23
C PHE A 26 6.51 42.40 30.54
N GLY A 27 7.37 42.57 29.53
CA GLY A 27 8.19 41.46 29.03
C GLY A 27 8.37 41.30 27.52
N ALA A 28 7.94 42.25 26.67
CA ALA A 28 8.21 42.15 25.23
C ALA A 28 9.69 42.38 24.84
N ALA A 29 10.52 42.92 25.73
CA ALA A 29 11.91 43.29 25.42
C ALA A 29 12.97 42.20 25.69
N LEU A 30 12.57 41.02 26.20
CA LEU A 30 13.51 39.91 26.47
C LEU A 30 13.33 38.71 25.51
N ILE A 31 12.24 38.67 24.75
CA ILE A 31 11.98 37.58 23.78
C ILE A 31 12.62 37.89 22.41
N ASP A 32 12.91 39.16 22.11
CA ASP A 32 13.68 39.58 20.92
C ASP A 32 15.20 39.31 21.02
N ARG A 33 15.71 38.89 22.19
CA ARG A 33 17.15 38.60 22.38
C ARG A 33 17.50 37.11 22.32
N LEU A 34 16.54 36.27 21.96
CA LEU A 34 16.76 34.85 21.66
C LEU A 34 16.07 34.45 20.34
N GLU A 35 15.99 35.38 19.38
CA GLU A 35 16.04 34.99 17.96
C GLU A 35 17.42 34.34 17.71
N SER A 36 17.43 33.02 17.91
CA SER A 36 18.24 32.02 17.20
C SER A 36 19.35 32.62 16.32
N MET A 37 20.59 32.48 16.79
CA MET A 37 21.81 32.87 16.09
C MET A 37 21.68 32.83 14.56
N SER A 38 21.56 34.02 13.96
CA SER A 38 21.46 34.25 12.52
C SER A 38 22.63 33.66 11.71
N PHE A 39 23.73 33.27 12.36
CA PHE A 39 24.84 32.52 11.78
C PHE A 39 24.40 31.23 11.07
N MET A 40 23.28 30.62 11.50
CA MET A 40 22.78 29.37 10.93
C MET A 40 21.86 29.54 9.71
N LYS A 41 21.32 30.73 9.41
CA LYS A 41 20.49 30.98 8.22
C LYS A 41 21.33 31.45 7.01
N GLY A 42 21.12 30.86 5.83
CA GLY A 42 21.79 31.21 4.56
C GLY A 42 22.55 30.06 3.89
N ASP A 43 22.89 30.24 2.61
CA ASP A 43 23.59 29.28 1.75
C ASP A 43 25.05 29.03 2.22
N LEU A 44 25.49 27.77 2.12
CA LEU A 44 26.81 27.30 2.56
C LEU A 44 27.94 28.00 1.81
N LEU A 45 27.85 28.07 0.47
CA LEU A 45 28.86 28.71 -0.39
C LEU A 45 29.07 30.17 0.00
N SER A 46 27.96 30.88 0.17
CA SER A 46 27.94 32.29 0.56
C SER A 46 28.58 32.53 1.93
N LYS A 47 28.43 31.59 2.88
CA LYS A 47 29.03 31.66 4.22
C LYS A 47 30.52 31.34 4.20
N THR A 48 30.93 30.26 3.54
CA THR A 48 32.35 29.88 3.46
C THR A 48 33.18 30.93 2.73
N ARG A 49 32.63 31.56 1.69
CA ARG A 49 33.28 32.69 1.02
C ARG A 49 33.55 33.85 1.98
N LYS A 50 32.60 34.19 2.85
CA LYS A 50 32.77 35.27 3.86
C LYS A 50 33.83 34.91 4.90
N LEU A 51 33.88 33.66 5.36
CA LEU A 51 34.85 33.21 6.37
C LEU A 51 36.28 33.12 5.84
N VAL A 52 36.46 32.63 4.61
CA VAL A 52 37.76 32.58 3.94
C VAL A 52 38.25 33.99 3.61
N LYS A 53 37.35 34.88 3.13
CA LYS A 53 37.69 36.29 2.87
C LYS A 53 38.04 37.08 4.14
N GLY A 54 37.43 36.74 5.27
CA GLY A 54 37.73 37.31 6.58
C GLY A 54 38.94 36.68 7.27
N PHE A 55 39.70 35.80 6.60
CA PHE A 55 40.82 35.05 7.15
C PHE A 55 40.53 34.26 8.44
N ALA A 56 39.24 34.04 8.75
CA ALA A 56 38.81 33.31 9.94
C ALA A 56 39.01 31.79 9.77
N LYS A 57 39.06 31.30 8.53
CA LYS A 57 39.33 29.90 8.17
C LYS A 57 40.17 29.82 6.89
N SER A 58 40.98 28.78 6.77
CA SER A 58 41.70 28.47 5.53
C SER A 58 40.74 28.07 4.41
N GLU A 59 41.16 28.31 3.16
CA GLU A 59 40.36 27.94 1.99
C GLU A 59 40.20 26.41 1.91
N PRO A 60 38.97 25.86 1.97
CA PRO A 60 38.77 24.44 1.84
C PRO A 60 38.90 24.03 0.37
N LEU A 61 39.49 22.86 0.12
CA LEU A 61 39.76 22.33 -1.23
C LEU A 61 38.51 22.24 -2.12
N TRP A 62 37.33 22.06 -1.52
CA TRP A 62 36.06 21.93 -2.23
C TRP A 62 35.44 23.28 -2.65
N LEU A 63 35.91 24.42 -2.14
CA LEU A 63 35.31 25.73 -2.43
C LEU A 63 35.40 26.06 -3.92
N LYS A 64 36.59 25.90 -4.52
CA LYS A 64 36.82 26.18 -5.96
C LYS A 64 35.95 25.31 -6.86
N ALA A 65 35.75 24.05 -6.50
CA ALA A 65 34.91 23.12 -7.25
C ALA A 65 33.43 23.53 -7.15
N MET A 66 32.97 23.90 -5.96
CA MET A 66 31.58 24.26 -5.70
C MET A 66 31.23 25.67 -6.22
N GLU A 67 32.19 26.58 -6.35
CA GLU A 67 32.01 27.86 -7.06
C GLU A 67 31.94 27.68 -8.59
N LYS A 68 32.71 26.73 -9.12
CA LYS A 68 32.67 26.39 -10.55
C LYS A 68 31.37 25.68 -10.93
N ALA A 69 30.82 24.87 -10.03
CA ALA A 69 29.57 24.13 -10.23
C ALA A 69 28.71 24.22 -8.96
N PRO A 70 27.97 25.34 -8.76
CA PRO A 70 27.06 25.45 -7.64
C PRO A 70 25.93 24.43 -7.76
N PRO A 71 25.35 23.98 -6.64
CA PRO A 71 24.19 23.08 -6.68
C PRO A 71 23.01 23.77 -7.40
N ALA A 72 22.25 22.99 -8.18
CA ALA A 72 21.10 23.50 -8.90
C ALA A 72 20.04 24.07 -7.92
N THR A 73 19.59 25.30 -8.16
CA THR A 73 18.54 25.95 -7.38
C THR A 73 17.21 25.80 -8.11
N PHE A 74 16.26 25.13 -7.46
CA PHE A 74 14.88 25.08 -7.94
C PHE A 74 14.09 26.27 -7.39
N PRO A 75 13.14 26.84 -8.16
CA PRO A 75 12.26 27.86 -7.63
C PRO A 75 11.54 27.31 -6.39
N ARG A 76 11.49 28.11 -5.32
CA ARG A 76 10.80 27.71 -4.09
C ARG A 76 9.32 27.49 -4.42
N ALA A 77 8.84 26.27 -4.23
CA ALA A 77 7.42 25.98 -4.44
C ALA A 77 6.58 26.72 -3.38
N GLU A 78 5.80 27.71 -3.83
CA GLU A 78 4.88 28.47 -2.97
C GLU A 78 3.59 27.68 -2.68
N SER A 79 3.24 26.73 -3.54
CA SER A 79 2.01 25.95 -3.47
C SER A 79 2.23 24.49 -3.10
N LYS A 80 1.19 23.85 -2.55
CA LYS A 80 1.16 22.40 -2.30
C LYS A 80 1.37 21.62 -3.61
N VAL A 81 2.10 20.51 -3.53
CA VAL A 81 2.35 19.61 -4.67
C VAL A 81 1.02 19.07 -5.19
N LYS A 82 0.77 19.20 -6.50
CA LYS A 82 -0.45 18.69 -7.14
C LYS A 82 -0.36 17.16 -7.27
N PRO A 83 -1.44 16.41 -6.98
CA PRO A 83 -1.47 14.97 -7.22
C PRO A 83 -1.38 14.69 -8.73
N ILE A 84 -0.53 13.74 -9.11
CA ILE A 84 -0.43 13.27 -10.49
C ILE A 84 -1.59 12.29 -10.72
N SER A 85 -2.38 12.52 -11.77
CA SER A 85 -3.47 11.63 -12.19
C SER A 85 -3.35 11.35 -13.67
N PHE A 86 -3.63 10.11 -14.06
CA PHE A 86 -3.59 9.66 -15.45
C PHE A 86 -5.00 9.35 -15.96
N PRO A 87 -5.27 9.49 -17.26
CA PRO A 87 -6.59 9.21 -17.83
C PRO A 87 -7.01 7.74 -17.65
N GLU A 88 -6.07 6.80 -17.64
CA GLU A 88 -6.32 5.38 -17.40
C GLU A 88 -6.77 5.05 -15.97
N ASP A 89 -6.44 5.88 -14.98
CA ASP A 89 -6.67 5.59 -13.55
C ASP A 89 -8.16 5.36 -13.26
N THR A 90 -9.03 6.06 -13.99
CA THR A 90 -10.49 5.92 -13.90
C THR A 90 -10.94 4.50 -14.25
N TYR A 91 -10.38 3.90 -15.30
CA TYR A 91 -10.74 2.57 -15.78
C TYR A 91 -10.03 1.46 -14.99
N VAL A 92 -8.82 1.72 -14.48
CA VAL A 92 -8.13 0.82 -13.53
C VAL A 92 -8.98 0.61 -12.27
N ASN A 93 -9.56 1.70 -11.72
CA ASN A 93 -10.44 1.61 -10.57
C ASN A 93 -11.72 0.82 -10.88
N LYS A 94 -12.37 1.07 -12.02
CA LYS A 94 -13.53 0.30 -12.49
C LYS A 94 -13.20 -1.19 -12.68
N PHE A 95 -12.02 -1.49 -13.20
CA PHE A 95 -11.55 -2.87 -13.38
C PHE A 95 -11.45 -3.60 -12.04
N PHE A 96 -10.85 -2.99 -11.02
CA PHE A 96 -10.74 -3.61 -9.70
C PHE A 96 -12.08 -3.71 -8.95
N GLN A 97 -13.03 -2.84 -9.24
CA GLN A 97 -14.41 -2.98 -8.75
C GLN A 97 -15.10 -4.20 -9.38
N LYS A 98 -14.88 -4.44 -10.67
CA LYS A 98 -15.47 -5.57 -11.41
C LYS A 98 -14.76 -6.90 -11.13
N HIS A 99 -13.45 -6.88 -10.91
CA HIS A 99 -12.59 -8.06 -10.70
C HIS A 99 -11.74 -7.92 -9.42
N PRO A 100 -12.33 -8.10 -8.22
CA PRO A 100 -11.60 -7.96 -6.97
C PRO A 100 -10.46 -8.99 -6.83
N ASP A 101 -10.67 -10.21 -7.36
CA ASP A 101 -9.69 -11.31 -7.32
C ASP A 101 -8.40 -10.99 -8.09
N SER A 102 -8.48 -10.09 -9.09
CA SER A 102 -7.32 -9.72 -9.91
C SER A 102 -6.21 -9.06 -9.10
N LYS A 103 -6.51 -8.46 -7.94
CA LYS A 103 -5.49 -7.86 -7.06
C LYS A 103 -4.46 -8.88 -6.60
N PHE A 104 -4.87 -10.13 -6.43
CA PHE A 104 -4.03 -11.19 -5.91
C PHE A 104 -3.56 -12.17 -6.99
N GLU A 105 -4.36 -12.35 -8.05
CA GLU A 105 -4.01 -13.24 -9.15
C GLU A 105 -3.04 -12.61 -10.15
N ASP A 106 -3.21 -11.32 -10.44
CA ASP A 106 -2.37 -10.55 -11.36
C ASP A 106 -1.55 -9.51 -10.59
N ALA A 107 -0.74 -9.99 -9.62
CA ALA A 107 0.02 -9.13 -8.73
C ALA A 107 0.99 -8.20 -9.50
N ILE A 108 1.05 -6.93 -9.08
CA ILE A 108 1.92 -5.92 -9.69
C ILE A 108 3.37 -6.25 -9.35
N LYS A 109 4.13 -6.68 -10.37
CA LYS A 109 5.57 -6.90 -10.25
C LYS A 109 6.29 -5.57 -10.50
N ILE A 110 6.86 -4.98 -9.46
CA ILE A 110 7.58 -3.69 -9.55
C ILE A 110 8.76 -3.78 -10.53
N SER A 111 9.45 -4.92 -10.60
CA SER A 111 10.56 -5.18 -11.52
C SER A 111 10.12 -5.70 -12.90
N GLY A 112 8.82 -5.90 -13.13
CA GLY A 112 8.30 -6.43 -14.38
C GLY A 112 8.25 -5.36 -15.46
N PHE A 113 8.76 -5.67 -16.65
CA PHE A 113 8.58 -4.80 -17.82
C PHE A 113 7.13 -4.79 -18.33
N ASN A 114 6.41 -5.90 -18.11
CA ASN A 114 5.04 -6.03 -18.59
C ASN A 114 4.07 -5.24 -17.69
N PRO A 115 3.18 -4.43 -18.27
CA PRO A 115 2.17 -3.71 -17.52
C PRO A 115 1.22 -4.70 -16.81
N PRO A 116 0.67 -4.31 -15.63
CA PRO A 116 -0.33 -5.12 -14.95
C PRO A 116 -1.62 -5.22 -15.78
N SER A 117 -2.35 -6.32 -15.66
CA SER A 117 -3.57 -6.58 -16.44
C SER A 117 -4.60 -5.45 -16.37
N ALA A 118 -4.74 -4.80 -15.21
CA ALA A 118 -5.63 -3.67 -15.01
C ALA A 118 -5.27 -2.45 -15.90
N ARG A 119 -3.97 -2.22 -16.12
CA ARG A 119 -3.48 -1.13 -16.97
C ARG A 119 -3.65 -1.48 -18.45
N VAL A 120 -3.40 -2.73 -18.84
CA VAL A 120 -3.66 -3.21 -20.21
C VAL A 120 -5.13 -3.05 -20.56
N PHE A 121 -6.03 -3.42 -19.64
CA PHE A 121 -7.46 -3.20 -19.79
C PHE A 121 -7.81 -1.72 -19.99
N ALA A 122 -7.26 -0.83 -19.16
CA ALA A 122 -7.53 0.60 -19.25
C ALA A 122 -7.01 1.21 -20.58
N TRP A 123 -5.81 0.84 -21.01
CA TRP A 123 -5.27 1.24 -22.31
C TRP A 123 -6.15 0.77 -23.47
N ARG A 124 -6.64 -0.47 -23.39
CA ARG A 124 -7.54 -1.01 -24.41
C ARG A 124 -8.85 -0.22 -24.52
N VAL A 125 -9.41 0.19 -23.38
CA VAL A 125 -10.60 1.05 -23.37
C VAL A 125 -10.31 2.41 -23.98
N LEU A 126 -9.17 3.02 -23.65
CA LEU A 126 -8.77 4.31 -24.22
C LEU A 126 -8.54 4.22 -25.74
N GLU A 127 -7.92 3.14 -26.22
CA GLU A 127 -7.71 2.89 -27.65
C GLU A 127 -9.03 2.76 -28.41
N LEU A 128 -9.99 2.01 -27.88
CA LEU A 128 -11.33 1.87 -28.48
C LEU A 128 -12.11 3.19 -28.47
N LYS A 129 -11.92 4.00 -27.42
CA LYS A 129 -12.52 5.32 -27.32
C LYS A 129 -11.93 6.30 -28.34
N GLU A 130 -10.62 6.22 -28.61
CA GLU A 130 -9.97 6.98 -29.67
C GLU A 130 -10.52 6.63 -31.06
N GLN A 131 -10.96 5.38 -31.24
CA GLN A 131 -11.66 4.91 -32.45
C GLN A 131 -13.14 5.34 -32.52
N GLY A 132 -13.65 6.04 -31.51
CA GLY A 132 -15.03 6.55 -31.46
C GLY A 132 -16.07 5.57 -30.89
N VAL A 133 -15.64 4.47 -30.26
CA VAL A 133 -16.55 3.54 -29.58
C VAL A 133 -17.06 4.16 -28.28
N ALA A 134 -18.33 3.90 -27.94
CA ALA A 134 -18.90 4.35 -26.67
C ALA A 134 -18.17 3.72 -25.47
N ASP A 135 -18.02 4.47 -24.37
CA ASP A 135 -17.25 4.04 -23.18
C ASP A 135 -17.69 2.68 -22.62
N ASP A 136 -19.01 2.41 -22.59
CA ASP A 136 -19.55 1.17 -22.03
C ASP A 136 -19.28 -0.04 -22.93
N GLU A 137 -19.39 0.15 -24.24
CA GLU A 137 -19.08 -0.89 -25.24
C GLU A 137 -17.58 -1.19 -25.26
N ALA A 138 -16.74 -0.16 -25.22
CA ALA A 138 -15.29 -0.29 -25.12
C ALA A 138 -14.88 -1.10 -23.88
N MET A 139 -15.52 -0.83 -22.74
CA MET A 139 -15.29 -1.54 -21.48
C MET A 139 -15.74 -3.00 -21.54
N ALA A 140 -16.82 -3.30 -22.25
CA ALA A 140 -17.31 -4.66 -22.45
C ALA A 140 -16.37 -5.48 -23.35
N VAL A 141 -15.86 -4.89 -24.44
CA VAL A 141 -14.88 -5.53 -25.33
C VAL A 141 -13.58 -5.82 -24.59
N ALA A 142 -13.04 -4.84 -23.86
CA ALA A 142 -11.82 -5.03 -23.07
C ALA A 142 -11.99 -6.11 -21.98
N ASP A 143 -13.17 -6.23 -21.37
CA ASP A 143 -13.45 -7.29 -20.38
C ASP A 143 -13.53 -8.67 -21.03
N MET A 144 -14.09 -8.75 -22.22
CA MET A 144 -14.12 -9.98 -23.01
C MET A 144 -12.69 -10.46 -23.34
N GLU A 145 -11.84 -9.56 -23.81
CA GLU A 145 -10.43 -9.83 -24.10
C GLU A 145 -9.67 -10.31 -22.86
N TYR A 146 -9.83 -9.62 -21.73
CA TYR A 146 -9.23 -10.02 -20.45
C TYR A 146 -9.66 -11.44 -20.04
N ARG A 147 -10.96 -11.74 -20.09
CA ARG A 147 -11.48 -13.07 -19.73
C ARG A 147 -10.99 -14.14 -20.69
N ALA A 148 -10.87 -13.84 -21.98
CA ALA A 148 -10.36 -14.75 -22.99
C ALA A 148 -8.88 -15.10 -22.72
N GLU A 149 -8.05 -14.10 -22.44
CA GLU A 149 -6.63 -14.29 -22.09
C GLU A 149 -6.48 -15.17 -20.83
N ARG A 150 -7.32 -14.94 -19.82
CA ARG A 150 -7.30 -15.77 -18.60
C ARG A 150 -7.72 -17.20 -18.87
N LYS A 151 -8.71 -17.42 -19.73
CA LYS A 151 -9.14 -18.76 -20.14
C LYS A 151 -8.05 -19.45 -20.96
N SER A 152 -7.37 -18.75 -21.87
CA SER A 152 -6.31 -19.32 -22.69
C SER A 152 -5.11 -19.73 -21.84
N LYS A 153 -4.67 -18.89 -20.89
CA LYS A 153 -3.60 -19.24 -19.91
C LYS A 153 -3.94 -20.51 -19.12
N LYS A 154 -5.18 -20.62 -18.61
CA LYS A 154 -5.64 -21.82 -17.89
C LYS A 154 -5.65 -23.06 -18.79
N LYS A 155 -6.14 -22.95 -20.03
CA LYS A 155 -6.16 -24.05 -21.01
C LYS A 155 -4.75 -24.50 -21.40
N ALA A 156 -3.83 -23.55 -21.63
CA ALA A 156 -2.43 -23.83 -21.94
C ALA A 156 -1.78 -24.64 -20.82
N TYR A 157 -1.94 -24.22 -19.56
CA TYR A 157 -1.40 -24.97 -18.43
C TYR A 157 -2.07 -26.34 -18.23
N ALA A 158 -3.39 -26.42 -18.43
CA ALA A 158 -4.09 -27.72 -18.40
C ALA A 158 -3.55 -28.68 -19.47
N ARG A 159 -3.25 -28.18 -20.68
CA ARG A 159 -2.65 -28.96 -21.75
C ARG A 159 -1.24 -29.42 -21.39
N LEU A 160 -0.41 -28.56 -20.80
CA LEU A 160 0.92 -28.93 -20.30
C LEU A 160 0.85 -30.05 -19.26
N LYS A 161 -0.13 -30.01 -18.36
CA LYS A 161 -0.36 -31.10 -17.38
C LYS A 161 -0.74 -32.42 -18.04
N GLN A 162 -1.60 -32.38 -19.06
CA GLN A 162 -1.99 -33.58 -19.79
C GLN A 162 -0.78 -34.22 -20.47
N ILE A 163 0.05 -33.41 -21.15
CA ILE A 163 1.28 -33.89 -21.81
C ILE A 163 2.23 -34.51 -20.78
N ALA A 164 2.47 -33.84 -19.65
CA ALA A 164 3.35 -34.37 -18.60
C ALA A 164 2.87 -35.72 -18.05
N ARG A 165 1.55 -35.87 -17.82
CA ARG A 165 0.94 -37.15 -17.39
C ARG A 165 1.15 -38.25 -18.42
N LEU A 166 0.92 -37.98 -19.70
CA LEU A 166 1.13 -38.95 -20.78
C LEU A 166 2.60 -39.38 -20.90
N GLN A 167 3.54 -38.47 -20.60
CA GLN A 167 4.97 -38.76 -20.57
C GLN A 167 5.45 -39.46 -19.29
N GLY A 168 4.57 -39.70 -18.30
CA GLY A 168 4.94 -40.23 -16.99
C GLY A 168 5.79 -39.28 -16.14
N LYS A 169 5.92 -38.01 -16.53
CA LYS A 169 6.69 -37.00 -15.82
C LYS A 169 5.82 -36.23 -14.83
N ARG A 170 6.46 -35.66 -13.80
CA ARG A 170 5.76 -34.74 -12.90
C ARG A 170 5.33 -33.48 -13.67
N PRO A 171 4.12 -32.94 -13.42
CA PRO A 171 3.67 -31.74 -14.10
C PRO A 171 4.58 -30.55 -13.82
N PRO A 172 4.83 -29.68 -14.82
CA PRO A 172 5.62 -28.48 -14.62
C PRO A 172 4.93 -27.53 -13.62
N PRO A 173 5.71 -26.69 -12.91
CA PRO A 173 5.16 -25.65 -12.05
C PRO A 173 4.27 -24.71 -12.87
N ASN A 174 3.29 -24.10 -12.20
CA ASN A 174 2.37 -23.19 -12.87
C ASN A 174 3.14 -21.95 -13.38
N PRO A 175 3.14 -21.66 -14.69
CA PRO A 175 3.86 -20.51 -15.24
C PRO A 175 3.30 -19.16 -14.78
N TYR A 176 2.03 -19.12 -14.35
CA TYR A 176 1.37 -17.94 -13.81
C TYR A 176 0.84 -18.24 -12.41
N PRO A 177 1.72 -18.27 -11.39
CA PRO A 177 1.27 -18.47 -10.03
C PRO A 177 0.49 -17.24 -9.56
N SER A 178 -0.66 -17.48 -8.91
CA SER A 178 -1.33 -16.43 -8.16
C SER A 178 -0.78 -16.42 -6.75
N ALA A 179 -0.64 -15.24 -6.14
CA ALA A 179 -0.11 -15.10 -4.78
C ALA A 179 -0.90 -15.95 -3.78
N ILE A 180 -2.24 -15.99 -3.93
CA ILE A 180 -3.12 -16.85 -3.12
C ILE A 180 -2.75 -18.33 -3.26
N LYS A 181 -2.41 -18.82 -4.46
CA LYS A 181 -2.10 -20.24 -4.65
C LYS A 181 -0.74 -20.61 -4.10
N GLU A 182 0.21 -19.68 -4.08
CA GLU A 182 1.50 -19.86 -3.43
C GLU A 182 1.31 -19.98 -1.92
N ILE A 183 0.63 -19.02 -1.31
CA ILE A 183 0.29 -19.04 0.12
C ILE A 183 -0.49 -20.32 0.47
N GLN A 184 -1.52 -20.67 -0.30
CA GLN A 184 -2.29 -21.89 -0.08
C GLN A 184 -1.46 -23.16 -0.25
N ALA A 185 -0.45 -23.18 -1.12
CA ALA A 185 0.42 -24.33 -1.29
C ALA A 185 1.33 -24.53 -0.08
N GLU A 186 1.83 -23.43 0.49
CA GLU A 186 2.61 -23.41 1.73
C GLU A 186 1.73 -23.85 2.93
N GLU A 187 0.52 -23.31 3.04
CA GLU A 187 -0.42 -23.62 4.13
C GLU A 187 -0.99 -25.03 4.06
N ARG A 188 -1.07 -25.64 2.87
CA ARG A 188 -1.69 -26.96 2.65
C ARG A 188 -1.08 -28.04 3.56
N LYS A 189 0.21 -27.96 3.86
CA LYS A 189 0.88 -28.89 4.78
C LYS A 189 0.26 -28.79 6.18
N PHE A 190 0.19 -27.58 6.73
CA PHE A 190 -0.36 -27.34 8.07
C PHE A 190 -1.86 -27.65 8.15
N VAL A 191 -2.62 -27.35 7.09
CA VAL A 191 -4.04 -27.72 7.01
C VAL A 191 -4.19 -29.24 7.01
N ARG A 192 -3.38 -29.97 6.23
CA ARG A 192 -3.40 -31.44 6.22
C ARG A 192 -3.04 -31.99 7.60
N ASP A 193 -2.01 -31.44 8.25
CA ASP A 193 -1.60 -31.88 9.58
C ASP A 193 -2.71 -31.66 10.61
N ARG A 194 -3.44 -30.53 10.57
CA ARG A 194 -4.57 -30.27 11.48
C ARG A 194 -5.64 -31.37 11.48
N PHE A 195 -5.89 -31.98 10.32
CA PHE A 195 -6.93 -33.00 10.16
C PHE A 195 -6.43 -34.45 10.23
N ASN A 196 -5.13 -34.72 10.11
CA ASN A 196 -4.61 -36.10 10.11
C ASN A 196 -3.55 -36.37 11.18
N ASN A 197 -3.10 -35.34 11.91
CA ASN A 197 -2.15 -35.53 12.98
C ASN A 197 -2.84 -36.23 14.17
N PRO A 198 -2.34 -37.40 14.59
CA PRO A 198 -2.94 -38.16 15.69
C PRO A 198 -2.94 -37.38 17.01
N ASP A 199 -1.96 -36.52 17.25
CA ASP A 199 -1.89 -35.71 18.47
C ASP A 199 -2.96 -34.62 18.50
N THR A 200 -3.27 -34.03 17.34
CA THR A 200 -4.38 -33.08 17.22
C THR A 200 -5.72 -33.76 17.48
N PHE A 201 -5.92 -34.99 16.99
CA PHE A 201 -7.11 -35.78 17.32
C PHE A 201 -7.21 -36.11 18.80
N ARG A 202 -6.09 -36.48 19.44
CA ARG A 202 -6.05 -36.75 20.89
C ARG A 202 -6.49 -35.54 21.69
N ILE A 203 -5.96 -34.35 21.37
CA ILE A 203 -6.33 -33.09 22.02
C ILE A 203 -7.82 -32.77 21.81
N VAL A 204 -8.33 -32.88 20.58
CA VAL A 204 -9.74 -32.61 20.27
C VAL A 204 -10.68 -33.58 20.98
N ASN A 205 -10.32 -34.86 21.06
CA ASN A 205 -11.12 -35.86 21.76
C ASN A 205 -11.13 -35.61 23.27
N LYS A 206 -9.99 -35.24 23.86
CA LYS A 206 -9.92 -34.85 25.28
C LYS A 206 -10.80 -33.64 25.57
N LEU A 207 -10.73 -32.59 24.75
CA LEU A 207 -11.60 -31.41 24.87
C LEU A 207 -13.10 -31.75 24.75
N LYS A 208 -13.47 -32.70 23.89
CA LYS A 208 -14.87 -33.18 23.80
C LYS A 208 -15.31 -33.92 25.06
N GLN A 209 -14.42 -34.73 25.65
CA GLN A 209 -14.69 -35.44 26.90
C GLN A 209 -14.85 -34.46 28.06
N ASP A 210 -13.91 -33.52 28.22
CA ASP A 210 -13.94 -32.50 29.28
C ASP A 210 -15.22 -31.65 29.18
N LYS A 211 -15.61 -31.25 27.96
CA LYS A 211 -16.85 -30.48 27.72
C LYS A 211 -18.13 -31.30 27.99
N ALA A 212 -18.10 -32.61 27.79
CA ALA A 212 -19.23 -33.48 28.12
C ALA A 212 -19.37 -33.65 29.64
N ILE A 213 -18.26 -33.78 30.36
CA ILE A 213 -18.23 -33.82 31.83
C ILE A 213 -18.77 -32.50 32.41
N GLU A 214 -18.28 -31.36 31.93
CA GLU A 214 -18.75 -30.03 32.36
C GLU A 214 -20.27 -29.85 32.14
N MET A 215 -20.81 -30.37 31.03
CA MET A 215 -22.26 -30.33 30.77
C MET A 215 -23.07 -31.24 31.70
N ILE A 216 -22.52 -32.41 32.09
CA ILE A 216 -23.15 -33.30 33.07
C ILE A 216 -23.14 -32.64 34.45
N GLU A 217 -22.01 -32.06 34.87
CA GLU A 217 -21.89 -31.34 36.14
C GLU A 217 -22.85 -30.14 36.21
N ARG A 218 -22.94 -29.34 35.13
CA ARG A 218 -23.91 -28.23 35.04
C ARG A 218 -25.38 -28.69 35.11
N ARG A 219 -25.73 -29.84 34.54
CA ARG A 219 -27.09 -30.41 34.61
C ARG A 219 -27.40 -31.08 35.95
N GLY A 220 -26.39 -31.60 36.64
CA GLY A 220 -26.52 -32.18 37.98
C GLY A 220 -26.74 -31.14 39.09
N PHE A 221 -26.36 -29.88 38.85
CA PHE A 221 -26.48 -28.79 39.83
C PHE A 221 -27.85 -28.08 39.83
N THR A 222 -28.73 -28.34 38.86
CA THR A 222 -30.07 -27.73 38.76
C THR A 222 -31.18 -28.58 39.40
N GLY A 223 -30.84 -29.52 40.27
CA GLY A 223 -31.76 -30.48 40.89
C GLY A 223 -31.68 -30.57 42.42
N GLN A 224 -31.36 -29.47 43.11
CA GLN A 224 -31.54 -29.30 44.56
C GLN A 224 -32.42 -28.09 44.84
#